data_AF-A0A933VMH0-F1
#
_entry.id   AF-A0A933VMH0-F1
#
_cell.length_a   1.000
_cell.length_b   1.000
_cell.length_c   1.000
_cell.angle_alpha   90.00
_cell.angle_beta   90.00
_cell.angle_gamma   90.00
#
_symmetry.space_group_name_H-M   'P 1'
#
loop_
_entity.id
_entity.type
_entity.pdbx_description
1 polymer ?
#
loop_
_entity_poly.entity_id
_entity_poly.type
_entity_poly.pdbx_seq_one_letter_code
_entity_poly.pdbx_strand_id
1 'polypeptide(L)'
;MSQGLTKGGDAVLPERSDPTDALGVAENDPNTPTGNVFGSFFSLGCGGSITLGFDNNICNATGNDLDLGIIEATEEPYAIEKVDVYVSKDGVSWVQVGDDVARDAEIALPASITIARYVRLVDASNPANFPRSDADGYDVDGVRALNTNCTDQGWMTGGGSLKRADGSRVTHGLGNLKCDGSGPTTLQVNWGGNRFHATALTRAYCFDDPAIAPPPPAAGFDTFVGTATGSYNGVAGATAEFTFTDAGEPGTADTGRIVIRDKDGNVVLDVATTAVDRGNQQAHG
;
A
#
# COMPACT_ATOMS: atom_id res chain seq x y z
N MET A 1 -7.54 8.35 -5.18
CA MET A 1 -8.01 8.47 -6.58
C MET A 1 -8.22 9.93 -6.91
N SER A 2 -8.21 10.26 -8.20
CA SER A 2 -8.63 11.55 -8.74
C SER A 2 -9.21 11.27 -10.13
N GLN A 3 -10.54 11.15 -10.24
CA GLN A 3 -11.17 10.92 -11.54
C GLN A 3 -11.06 12.18 -12.40
N GLY A 4 -10.71 12.01 -13.67
CA GLY A 4 -10.68 13.07 -14.67
C GLY A 4 -12.08 13.43 -15.17
N LEU A 5 -12.11 14.23 -16.22
CA LEU A 5 -13.34 14.58 -16.94
C LEU A 5 -13.40 13.80 -18.25
N THR A 6 -14.56 13.79 -18.91
CA THR A 6 -14.62 13.42 -20.32
C THR A 6 -13.77 14.37 -21.17
N LYS A 7 -13.45 13.98 -22.39
CA LYS A 7 -12.79 14.84 -23.39
C LYS A 7 -13.52 16.18 -23.56
N GLY A 8 -14.84 16.19 -23.46
CA GLY A 8 -15.69 17.37 -23.57
C GLY A 8 -15.62 18.31 -22.36
N GLY A 9 -15.01 17.87 -21.27
CA GLY A 9 -14.93 18.61 -20.01
C GLY A 9 -16.12 18.39 -19.07
N ASP A 10 -16.96 17.39 -19.34
CA ASP A 10 -18.06 17.00 -18.46
C ASP A 10 -17.58 15.97 -17.43
N ALA A 11 -18.34 15.79 -16.35
CA ALA A 11 -18.09 14.67 -15.44
C ALA A 11 -18.28 13.33 -16.17
N VAL A 12 -17.46 12.34 -15.82
CA VAL A 12 -17.68 10.94 -16.22
C VAL A 12 -19.04 10.49 -15.70
N LEU A 13 -19.71 9.61 -16.44
CA LEU A 13 -21.03 9.11 -16.07
C LEU A 13 -21.00 8.44 -14.68
N PRO A 14 -22.00 8.68 -13.81
CA PRO A 14 -22.01 8.12 -12.46
C PRO A 14 -21.85 6.60 -12.39
N GLU A 15 -22.40 5.88 -13.37
CA GLU A 15 -22.30 4.42 -13.51
C GLU A 15 -20.89 3.90 -13.87
N ARG A 16 -19.95 4.78 -14.19
CA ARG A 16 -18.54 4.45 -14.49
C ARG A 16 -17.57 5.11 -13.49
N SER A 17 -18.11 5.54 -12.35
CA SER A 17 -17.44 6.38 -11.37
C SER A 17 -17.39 5.77 -9.96
N ASP A 18 -17.79 4.50 -9.80
CA ASP A 18 -17.56 3.76 -8.55
C ASP A 18 -16.15 3.14 -8.58
N PRO A 19 -15.20 3.60 -7.76
CA PRO A 19 -13.85 3.05 -7.75
C PRO A 19 -13.77 1.61 -7.23
N THR A 20 -14.85 1.10 -6.61
CA THR A 20 -14.90 -0.29 -6.16
C THR A 20 -15.10 -1.28 -7.32
N ASP A 21 -15.53 -0.80 -8.48
CA ASP A 21 -15.64 -1.60 -9.71
C ASP A 21 -14.27 -2.00 -10.29
N ALA A 22 -13.18 -1.33 -9.88
CA ALA A 22 -11.81 -1.76 -10.20
C ALA A 22 -11.26 -2.84 -9.23
N LEU A 23 -12.04 -3.27 -8.23
CA LEU A 23 -11.63 -4.24 -7.21
C LEU A 23 -12.18 -5.63 -7.52
N GLY A 24 -11.37 -6.65 -7.28
CA GLY A 24 -11.78 -8.04 -7.40
C GLY A 24 -11.33 -8.69 -8.70
N VAL A 25 -12.07 -9.71 -9.13
CA VAL A 25 -11.80 -10.39 -10.40
C VAL A 25 -12.45 -9.58 -11.50
N ALA A 26 -11.64 -9.12 -12.46
CA ALA A 26 -12.11 -8.45 -13.65
C ALA A 26 -13.19 -9.27 -14.36
N GLU A 27 -14.30 -8.62 -14.66
CA GLU A 27 -15.50 -9.26 -15.19
C GLU A 27 -15.49 -9.35 -16.73
N ASN A 28 -14.61 -8.56 -17.38
CA ASN A 28 -14.39 -8.50 -18.82
C ASN A 28 -13.08 -9.21 -19.27
N ASP A 29 -12.42 -10.00 -18.40
CA ASP A 29 -11.24 -10.81 -18.78
C ASP A 29 -11.66 -11.93 -19.76
N PRO A 30 -11.09 -12.02 -20.98
CA PRO A 30 -11.40 -13.08 -21.94
C PRO A 30 -11.06 -14.50 -21.42
N ASN A 31 -10.27 -14.61 -20.34
CA ASN A 31 -9.94 -15.85 -19.66
C ASN A 31 -10.87 -16.19 -18.48
N THR A 32 -11.79 -15.29 -18.10
CA THR A 32 -12.83 -15.57 -17.09
C THR A 32 -14.21 -15.67 -17.74
N PRO A 33 -15.00 -16.71 -17.43
CA PRO A 33 -16.30 -16.96 -18.06
C PRO A 33 -17.43 -16.13 -17.43
N THR A 34 -17.15 -14.89 -17.01
CA THR A 34 -18.17 -13.90 -16.68
C THR A 34 -18.52 -13.19 -17.99
N GLY A 35 -19.78 -13.26 -18.42
CA GLY A 35 -20.21 -12.52 -19.60
C GLY A 35 -20.04 -11.02 -19.35
N ASN A 36 -19.67 -10.25 -20.39
CA ASN A 36 -19.51 -8.79 -20.33
C ASN A 36 -20.67 -8.13 -19.56
N VAL A 37 -20.35 -7.50 -18.42
CA VAL A 37 -21.30 -6.80 -17.57
C VAL A 37 -21.10 -5.30 -17.80
N PHE A 38 -22.10 -4.63 -18.35
CA PHE A 38 -22.06 -3.18 -18.55
C PHE A 38 -21.94 -2.44 -17.20
N GLY A 39 -20.92 -1.59 -17.07
CA GLY A 39 -20.67 -0.81 -15.84
C GLY A 39 -19.97 -1.60 -14.73
N SER A 40 -19.22 -2.65 -15.05
CA SER A 40 -18.38 -3.40 -14.10
C SER A 40 -16.97 -2.84 -13.93
N PHE A 41 -16.72 -1.62 -14.37
CA PHE A 41 -15.37 -1.05 -14.45
C PHE A 41 -15.38 0.42 -14.04
N PHE A 42 -14.21 0.90 -13.62
CA PHE A 42 -13.99 2.29 -13.26
C PHE A 42 -13.28 3.04 -14.38
N SER A 43 -13.91 4.05 -14.98
CA SER A 43 -13.27 4.94 -15.94
C SER A 43 -12.40 5.97 -15.23
N LEU A 44 -11.14 6.09 -15.62
CA LEU A 44 -10.23 7.05 -15.01
C LEU A 44 -10.65 8.50 -15.25
N GLY A 45 -11.32 8.81 -16.37
CA GLY A 45 -11.43 10.17 -16.87
C GLY A 45 -10.13 10.60 -17.56
N CYS A 46 -10.20 11.52 -18.53
CA CYS A 46 -9.01 12.05 -19.20
C CYS A 46 -8.04 12.70 -18.17
N GLY A 47 -6.83 12.17 -18.09
CA GLY A 47 -5.79 12.58 -17.11
C GLY A 47 -6.10 12.22 -15.65
N GLY A 48 -7.10 11.38 -15.39
CA GLY A 48 -7.43 10.90 -14.06
C GLY A 48 -6.55 9.74 -13.59
N SER A 49 -6.75 9.30 -12.35
CA SER A 49 -5.95 8.23 -11.74
C SER A 49 -6.65 7.47 -10.62
N ILE A 50 -6.28 6.19 -10.48
CA ILE A 50 -6.64 5.34 -9.34
C ILE A 50 -5.38 4.75 -8.70
N THR A 51 -5.45 4.46 -7.40
CA THR A 51 -4.40 3.74 -6.68
C THR A 51 -5.04 2.58 -5.94
N LEU A 52 -4.56 1.38 -6.23
CA LEU A 52 -5.05 0.12 -5.70
C LEU A 52 -4.01 -0.46 -4.73
N GLY A 53 -4.46 -0.89 -3.56
CA GLY A 53 -3.63 -1.57 -2.56
C GLY A 53 -3.90 -3.07 -2.58
N PHE A 54 -2.84 -3.86 -2.44
CA PHE A 54 -2.89 -5.32 -2.45
C PHE A 54 -2.63 -5.88 -1.06
N ASP A 55 -3.48 -6.82 -0.64
CA ASP A 55 -3.29 -7.56 0.61
C ASP A 55 -2.12 -8.56 0.49
N ASN A 56 -1.96 -9.17 -0.69
CA ASN A 56 -0.80 -9.99 -1.04
C ASN A 56 0.36 -9.13 -1.58
N ASN A 57 1.56 -9.73 -1.64
CA ASN A 57 2.70 -9.13 -2.34
C ASN A 57 2.52 -9.22 -3.86
N ILE A 58 3.05 -8.24 -4.58
CA ILE A 58 3.37 -8.33 -6.01
C ILE A 58 4.87 -8.59 -6.09
N CYS A 59 5.24 -9.80 -6.49
CA CYS A 59 6.60 -10.30 -6.37
C CYS A 59 7.30 -10.29 -7.71
N ASN A 60 8.49 -9.69 -7.78
CA ASN A 60 9.29 -9.74 -9.00
C ASN A 60 9.85 -11.16 -9.22
N ALA A 61 9.55 -11.77 -10.37
CA ALA A 61 10.03 -13.09 -10.76
C ALA A 61 10.82 -13.05 -12.09
N THR A 62 11.59 -14.10 -12.37
CA THR A 62 12.36 -14.18 -13.62
C THR A 62 11.46 -14.50 -14.80
N GLY A 63 11.36 -13.60 -15.78
CA GLY A 63 10.62 -13.76 -17.03
C GLY A 63 9.92 -12.45 -17.45
N ASN A 64 9.43 -12.38 -18.69
CA ASN A 64 8.49 -11.32 -19.10
C ASN A 64 7.07 -11.61 -18.60
N ASP A 65 6.91 -12.68 -17.84
CA ASP A 65 5.63 -13.29 -17.59
C ASP A 65 5.16 -12.86 -16.19
N LEU A 66 4.43 -11.75 -16.19
CA LEU A 66 3.28 -11.54 -15.31
C LEU A 66 3.57 -11.18 -13.86
N ASP A 67 3.63 -9.89 -13.55
CA ASP A 67 3.50 -9.41 -12.17
C ASP A 67 2.19 -8.64 -11.95
N LEU A 68 1.70 -8.00 -13.01
CA LEU A 68 0.53 -7.14 -13.03
C LEU A 68 -0.29 -7.35 -14.30
N GLY A 69 -1.56 -7.75 -14.18
CA GLY A 69 -2.51 -7.76 -15.28
C GLY A 69 -3.44 -6.55 -15.16
N ILE A 70 -3.56 -5.74 -16.21
CA ILE A 70 -4.56 -4.66 -16.32
C ILE A 70 -5.65 -5.17 -17.25
N ILE A 71 -6.92 -4.92 -16.94
CA ILE A 71 -8.03 -5.35 -17.77
C ILE A 71 -8.88 -4.14 -18.13
N GLU A 72 -9.12 -3.96 -19.42
CA GLU A 72 -9.79 -2.81 -20.02
C GLU A 72 -11.11 -3.22 -20.70
N ALA A 73 -12.12 -2.37 -20.58
CA ALA A 73 -13.49 -2.66 -21.00
C ALA A 73 -13.92 -1.82 -22.21
N THR A 74 -13.23 -1.94 -23.35
CA THR A 74 -13.62 -1.24 -24.58
C THR A 74 -14.38 -2.14 -25.58
N GLU A 75 -15.53 -1.66 -26.08
CA GLU A 75 -16.21 -2.24 -27.24
C GLU A 75 -15.61 -1.72 -28.56
N GLU A 76 -15.03 -2.61 -29.34
CA GLU A 76 -14.42 -2.28 -30.64
C GLU A 76 -15.47 -2.15 -31.76
N PRO A 77 -15.34 -1.18 -32.71
CA PRO A 77 -14.17 -0.32 -32.93
C PRO A 77 -14.20 0.99 -32.13
N TYR A 78 -13.15 1.24 -31.34
CA TYR A 78 -12.96 2.48 -30.58
C TYR A 78 -11.50 2.93 -30.62
N ALA A 79 -11.23 4.20 -30.32
CA ALA A 79 -9.84 4.67 -30.29
C ALA A 79 -9.12 4.05 -29.09
N ILE A 80 -7.85 3.69 -29.27
CA ILE A 80 -7.07 3.01 -28.23
C ILE A 80 -6.86 3.97 -27.05
N GLU A 81 -7.36 3.57 -25.89
CA GLU A 81 -7.07 4.18 -24.60
C GLU A 81 -5.72 3.69 -24.08
N LYS A 82 -5.05 4.55 -23.31
CA LYS A 82 -3.72 4.28 -22.77
C LYS A 82 -3.62 4.63 -21.30
N VAL A 83 -2.73 3.95 -20.60
CA VAL A 83 -2.47 4.14 -19.18
C VAL A 83 -0.98 4.10 -18.85
N ASP A 84 -0.54 5.02 -18.00
CA ASP A 84 0.75 4.94 -17.33
C ASP A 84 0.61 4.18 -16.01
N VAL A 85 1.56 3.29 -15.77
CA VAL A 85 1.48 2.31 -14.68
C VAL A 85 2.65 2.50 -13.76
N TYR A 86 2.34 2.72 -12.48
CA TYR A 86 3.32 2.89 -11.42
C TYR A 86 3.10 1.86 -10.33
N VAL A 87 4.18 1.42 -9.71
CA VAL A 87 4.14 0.53 -8.55
C VAL A 87 4.85 1.15 -7.36
N SER A 88 4.45 0.71 -6.17
CA SER A 88 5.04 1.18 -4.93
C SER A 88 4.98 0.09 -3.85
N LYS A 89 6.00 0.05 -2.99
CA LYS A 89 6.02 -0.79 -1.78
C LYS A 89 5.33 -0.08 -0.60
N ASP A 90 5.46 1.24 -0.51
CA ASP A 90 5.08 2.09 0.64
C ASP A 90 3.83 2.96 0.39
N GLY A 91 3.41 3.14 -0.87
CA GLY A 91 2.32 4.02 -1.29
C GLY A 91 2.75 5.49 -1.48
N VAL A 92 4.02 5.81 -1.25
CA VAL A 92 4.59 7.17 -1.29
C VAL A 92 5.61 7.31 -2.41
N SER A 93 6.53 6.36 -2.51
CA SER A 93 7.58 6.29 -3.53
C SER A 93 7.10 5.45 -4.71
N TRP A 94 7.10 6.03 -5.91
CA TRP A 94 6.50 5.40 -7.10
C TRP A 94 7.55 5.19 -8.20
N VAL A 95 7.54 4.00 -8.80
CA VAL A 95 8.35 3.67 -9.97
C VAL A 95 7.42 3.38 -11.14
N GLN A 96 7.64 4.07 -12.27
CA GLN A 96 6.91 3.78 -13.51
C GLN A 96 7.40 2.45 -14.09
N VAL A 97 6.47 1.55 -14.38
CA VAL A 97 6.72 0.21 -14.93
C VAL A 97 6.01 -0.01 -16.27
N GLY A 98 5.03 0.82 -16.60
CA GLY A 98 4.38 0.89 -17.90
C GLY A 98 4.24 2.33 -18.35
N ASP A 99 4.55 2.58 -19.62
CA ASP A 99 4.43 3.87 -20.30
C ASP A 99 3.49 3.67 -21.49
N ASP A 100 2.42 4.45 -21.55
CA ASP A 100 1.50 4.46 -22.70
C ASP A 100 0.87 3.07 -23.01
N VAL A 101 0.61 2.28 -21.96
CA VAL A 101 0.12 0.89 -22.03
C VAL A 101 -1.29 0.87 -22.60
N ALA A 102 -1.53 0.06 -23.63
CA ALA A 102 -2.81 -0.02 -24.32
C ALA A 102 -3.51 -1.33 -24.02
N ARG A 103 -4.83 -1.26 -23.73
CA ARG A 103 -5.68 -2.43 -23.46
C ARG A 103 -5.13 -3.30 -22.33
N ASP A 104 -5.65 -4.53 -22.26
CA ASP A 104 -5.09 -5.58 -21.44
C ASP A 104 -3.59 -5.73 -21.64
N ALA A 105 -2.87 -5.69 -20.53
CA ALA A 105 -1.43 -5.76 -20.55
C ALA A 105 -0.90 -6.45 -19.31
N GLU A 106 0.24 -7.09 -19.52
CA GLU A 106 0.97 -7.86 -18.55
C GLU A 106 2.34 -7.18 -18.37
N ILE A 107 2.64 -6.72 -17.16
CA ILE A 107 3.81 -5.86 -16.91
C ILE A 107 4.75 -6.55 -15.92
N ALA A 108 6.04 -6.56 -16.25
CA ALA A 108 7.12 -7.06 -15.41
C ALA A 108 7.69 -5.95 -14.51
N LEU A 109 8.01 -6.30 -13.27
CA LEU A 109 8.65 -5.38 -12.34
C LEU A 109 10.16 -5.23 -12.65
N PRO A 110 10.72 -4.01 -12.60
CA PRO A 110 12.16 -3.81 -12.76
C PRO A 110 12.90 -4.44 -11.58
N ALA A 111 14.14 -4.89 -11.79
CA ALA A 111 14.95 -5.58 -10.76
C ALA A 111 15.14 -4.77 -9.46
N SER A 112 15.00 -3.44 -9.52
CA SER A 112 15.03 -2.55 -8.34
C SER A 112 13.81 -2.69 -7.43
N ILE A 113 12.71 -3.25 -7.94
CA ILE A 113 11.49 -3.52 -7.19
C ILE A 113 11.40 -5.03 -7.00
N THR A 114 11.73 -5.51 -5.81
CA THR A 114 11.60 -6.93 -5.45
C THR A 114 10.18 -7.28 -4.99
N ILE A 115 9.51 -6.33 -4.32
CA ILE A 115 8.14 -6.44 -3.83
C ILE A 115 7.43 -5.09 -4.02
N ALA A 116 6.24 -5.12 -4.62
CA ALA A 116 5.29 -4.01 -4.61
C ALA A 116 3.99 -4.41 -3.87
N ARG A 117 3.25 -3.41 -3.40
CA ARG A 117 1.97 -3.57 -2.68
C ARG A 117 0.90 -2.59 -3.15
N TYR A 118 1.28 -1.62 -3.95
CA TYR A 118 0.37 -0.65 -4.53
C TYR A 118 0.65 -0.52 -6.02
N VAL A 119 -0.42 -0.29 -6.77
CA VAL A 119 -0.41 0.00 -8.19
C VAL A 119 -1.18 1.29 -8.40
N ARG A 120 -0.60 2.22 -9.15
CA ARG A 120 -1.26 3.45 -9.57
C ARG A 120 -1.36 3.45 -11.08
N LEU A 121 -2.57 3.69 -11.56
CA LEU A 121 -2.88 3.86 -12.97
C LEU A 121 -3.22 5.32 -13.21
N VAL A 122 -2.63 5.90 -14.25
CA VAL A 122 -2.87 7.29 -14.68
C VAL A 122 -3.28 7.25 -16.15
N ASP A 123 -4.42 7.85 -16.49
CA ASP A 123 -4.85 7.92 -17.89
C ASP A 123 -3.81 8.69 -18.73
N ALA A 124 -3.33 8.02 -19.77
CA ALA A 124 -2.37 8.52 -20.75
C ALA A 124 -3.00 8.65 -22.16
N SER A 125 -4.32 8.44 -22.25
CA SER A 125 -5.07 8.53 -23.50
C SER A 125 -4.95 9.93 -24.09
N ASN A 126 -4.48 10.04 -25.34
CA ASN A 126 -4.43 11.34 -26.02
C ASN A 126 -5.84 11.73 -26.49
N PRO A 127 -6.48 12.78 -25.93
CA PRO A 127 -7.86 13.14 -26.26
C PRO A 127 -8.04 13.52 -27.74
N ALA A 128 -6.98 13.90 -28.45
CA ALA A 128 -7.04 14.20 -29.88
C ALA A 128 -7.44 12.99 -30.73
N ASN A 129 -7.21 11.76 -30.25
CA ASN A 129 -7.52 10.52 -30.96
C ASN A 129 -9.00 10.12 -30.87
N PHE A 130 -9.77 10.72 -29.95
CA PHE A 130 -11.15 10.33 -29.67
C PHE A 130 -12.13 11.28 -30.35
N PRO A 131 -12.91 10.87 -31.36
CA PRO A 131 -13.77 11.80 -32.09
C PRO A 131 -14.99 12.27 -31.28
N ARG A 132 -15.42 11.49 -30.28
CA ARG A 132 -16.58 11.80 -29.44
C ARG A 132 -16.17 12.63 -28.23
N SER A 133 -17.02 13.58 -27.83
CA SER A 133 -16.79 14.43 -26.65
C SER A 133 -17.02 13.70 -25.34
N ASP A 134 -17.73 12.58 -25.35
CA ASP A 134 -18.03 11.77 -24.17
C ASP A 134 -16.95 10.71 -23.87
N ALA A 135 -15.85 10.67 -24.63
CA ALA A 135 -14.72 9.80 -24.32
C ALA A 135 -14.16 10.14 -22.93
N ASP A 136 -14.01 9.14 -22.08
CA ASP A 136 -13.71 9.27 -20.66
C ASP A 136 -12.43 8.54 -20.22
N GLY A 137 -11.57 8.23 -21.20
CA GLY A 137 -10.24 7.69 -20.92
C GLY A 137 -10.30 6.29 -20.33
N TYR A 138 -9.13 5.81 -19.92
CA TYR A 138 -8.90 4.39 -19.68
C TYR A 138 -9.90 3.76 -18.68
N ASP A 139 -10.51 2.66 -19.09
CA ASP A 139 -11.44 1.87 -18.28
C ASP A 139 -10.72 0.77 -17.50
N VAL A 140 -10.77 0.82 -16.16
CA VAL A 140 -10.12 -0.16 -15.28
C VAL A 140 -11.15 -1.14 -14.75
N ASP A 141 -11.17 -2.35 -15.32
CA ASP A 141 -12.02 -3.47 -14.89
C ASP A 141 -11.34 -4.30 -13.79
N GLY A 142 -10.01 -4.30 -13.74
CA GLY A 142 -9.30 -4.90 -12.63
C GLY A 142 -7.79 -4.89 -12.77
N VAL A 143 -7.13 -5.16 -11.65
CA VAL A 143 -5.68 -5.28 -11.59
C VAL A 143 -5.28 -6.52 -10.78
N ARG A 144 -4.54 -7.43 -11.40
CA ARG A 144 -4.18 -8.75 -10.81
C ARG A 144 -2.69 -8.86 -10.53
N ALA A 145 -2.34 -9.21 -9.29
CA ALA A 145 -1.00 -9.67 -8.93
C ALA A 145 -0.83 -11.12 -9.40
N LEU A 146 0.17 -11.37 -10.23
CA LEU A 146 0.33 -12.66 -10.90
C LEU A 146 1.35 -13.56 -10.19
N ASN A 147 2.36 -12.97 -9.55
CA ASN A 147 3.28 -13.62 -8.64
C ASN A 147 3.12 -13.06 -7.22
N THR A 148 2.77 -13.92 -6.26
CA THR A 148 2.48 -13.49 -4.87
C THR A 148 3.32 -14.20 -3.81
N ASN A 149 4.14 -15.17 -4.22
CA ASN A 149 4.92 -16.02 -3.32
C ASN A 149 6.34 -15.48 -3.11
N CYS A 150 6.44 -14.36 -2.42
CA CYS A 150 7.70 -13.80 -1.92
C CYS A 150 7.52 -13.29 -0.49
N THR A 151 8.61 -13.28 0.25
CA THR A 151 8.62 -12.93 1.66
C THR A 151 9.46 -11.68 1.85
N ASP A 152 8.86 -10.66 2.46
CA ASP A 152 9.58 -9.45 2.86
C ASP A 152 10.57 -9.83 3.97
N GLN A 153 11.86 -9.81 3.66
CA GLN A 153 12.90 -10.23 4.60
C GLN A 153 13.17 -9.15 5.64
N GLY A 154 13.74 -9.58 6.76
CA GLY A 154 14.16 -8.70 7.84
C GLY A 154 13.20 -8.64 9.02
N TRP A 155 13.69 -8.05 10.11
CA TRP A 155 12.92 -7.85 11.33
C TRP A 155 13.40 -6.61 12.09
N MET A 156 12.50 -6.01 12.85
CA MET A 156 12.80 -4.88 13.73
C MET A 156 12.70 -5.29 15.19
N THR A 157 13.66 -4.81 15.98
CA THR A 157 13.76 -5.05 17.43
C THR A 157 13.92 -3.72 18.18
N GLY A 158 13.92 -3.78 19.51
CA GLY A 158 14.26 -2.66 20.37
C GLY A 158 13.05 -2.04 21.05
N GLY A 159 13.01 -0.73 21.14
CA GLY A 159 11.92 -0.01 21.79
C GLY A 159 12.37 1.31 22.39
N GLY A 160 11.55 1.88 23.26
CA GLY A 160 11.86 3.13 23.91
C GLY A 160 10.63 3.87 24.38
N SER A 161 10.71 5.19 24.33
CA SER A 161 9.64 6.08 24.76
C SER A 161 9.24 7.01 23.63
N LEU A 162 7.94 7.14 23.40
CA LEU A 162 7.36 8.18 22.56
C LEU A 162 6.70 9.24 23.46
N LYS A 163 6.60 10.47 22.95
CA LYS A 163 5.93 11.57 23.63
C LYS A 163 4.62 11.90 22.93
N ARG A 164 3.53 11.96 23.69
CA ARG A 164 2.27 12.52 23.21
C ARG A 164 2.33 14.05 23.16
N ALA A 165 1.39 14.65 22.45
CA ALA A 165 1.23 16.11 22.38
C ALA A 165 1.01 16.76 23.76
N ASP A 166 0.39 16.02 24.70
CA ASP A 166 0.19 16.45 26.08
C ASP A 166 1.43 16.30 26.98
N GLY A 167 2.56 15.86 26.40
CA GLY A 167 3.82 15.61 27.10
C GLY A 167 3.87 14.29 27.87
N SER A 168 2.79 13.51 27.90
CA SER A 168 2.78 12.21 28.57
C SER A 168 3.63 11.18 27.82
N ARG A 169 4.21 10.26 28.58
CA ARG A 169 5.13 9.24 28.10
C ARG A 169 4.38 7.96 27.73
N VAL A 170 4.69 7.45 26.54
CA VAL A 170 4.27 6.14 26.03
C VAL A 170 5.52 5.30 25.88
N THR A 171 5.52 4.03 26.29
CA THR A 171 6.63 3.11 26.01
C THR A 171 6.21 2.02 25.06
N HIS A 172 7.15 1.60 24.22
CA HIS A 172 6.99 0.42 23.39
C HIS A 172 8.20 -0.50 23.51
N GLY A 173 7.96 -1.79 23.32
CA GLY A 173 9.00 -2.81 23.16
C GLY A 173 8.68 -3.68 21.96
N LEU A 174 9.72 -3.99 21.17
CA LEU A 174 9.72 -4.79 19.96
C LEU A 174 10.75 -5.91 20.18
N GLY A 175 10.28 -7.15 20.24
CA GLY A 175 11.18 -8.30 20.38
C GLY A 175 11.81 -8.69 19.04
N ASN A 176 10.98 -9.11 18.10
CA ASN A 176 11.32 -9.51 16.72
C ASN A 176 10.08 -9.33 15.84
N LEU A 177 9.80 -8.10 15.40
CA LEU A 177 8.72 -7.88 14.44
C LEU A 177 9.25 -8.14 13.03
N LYS A 178 8.79 -9.21 12.38
CA LYS A 178 9.24 -9.55 11.03
C LYS A 178 8.49 -8.77 9.96
N CYS A 179 9.19 -8.40 8.90
CA CYS A 179 8.66 -7.62 7.78
C CYS A 179 7.54 -8.36 7.02
N ASP A 180 7.57 -9.70 7.02
CA ASP A 180 6.51 -10.53 6.47
C ASP A 180 5.32 -10.78 7.43
N GLY A 181 5.39 -10.25 8.65
CA GLY A 181 4.39 -10.45 9.69
C GLY A 181 4.39 -11.84 10.33
N SER A 182 5.33 -12.71 9.96
CA SER A 182 5.41 -14.07 10.46
C SER A 182 5.99 -14.13 11.88
N GLY A 183 5.71 -15.22 12.58
CA GLY A 183 6.26 -15.48 13.91
C GLY A 183 5.56 -14.70 15.03
N PRO A 184 6.17 -14.67 16.23
CA PRO A 184 5.53 -14.11 17.41
C PRO A 184 5.43 -12.58 17.32
N THR A 185 4.23 -12.04 17.51
CA THR A 185 4.06 -10.60 17.69
C THR A 185 4.52 -10.21 19.09
N THR A 186 5.58 -9.40 19.14
CA THR A 186 6.25 -9.03 20.41
C THR A 186 5.99 -7.58 20.80
N LEU A 187 5.12 -6.87 20.07
CA LEU A 187 4.77 -5.49 20.36
C LEU A 187 3.99 -5.38 21.67
N GLN A 188 4.56 -4.63 22.60
CA GLN A 188 3.88 -4.18 23.81
C GLN A 188 3.98 -2.67 23.93
N VAL A 189 2.85 -2.02 24.22
CA VAL A 189 2.77 -0.57 24.41
C VAL A 189 2.18 -0.25 25.78
N ASN A 190 2.75 0.68 26.55
CA ASN A 190 2.26 1.06 27.88
C ASN A 190 2.19 2.59 28.02
N TRP A 191 1.12 3.11 28.62
CA TRP A 191 0.93 4.55 28.84
C TRP A 191 -0.06 4.80 30.00
N GLY A 192 0.25 5.72 30.91
CA GLY A 192 -0.72 6.17 31.93
C GLY A 192 -1.40 5.05 32.74
N GLY A 193 -0.70 3.94 33.02
CA GLY A 193 -1.25 2.75 33.68
C GLY A 193 -1.96 1.75 32.76
N ASN A 194 -2.16 2.10 31.49
CA ASN A 194 -2.72 1.22 30.48
C ASN A 194 -1.64 0.41 29.75
N ARG A 195 -2.07 -0.70 29.16
CA ARG A 195 -1.25 -1.61 28.36
C ARG A 195 -2.01 -2.11 27.15
N PHE A 196 -1.35 -2.08 26.00
CA PHE A 196 -1.71 -2.89 24.84
C PHE A 196 -0.66 -3.98 24.64
N HIS A 197 -1.13 -5.20 24.43
CA HIS A 197 -0.27 -6.33 24.06
C HIS A 197 -0.79 -6.91 22.75
N ALA A 198 0.03 -6.81 21.71
CA ALA A 198 -0.29 -7.37 20.42
C ALA A 198 -0.20 -8.90 20.47
N THR A 199 -1.18 -9.57 19.86
CA THR A 199 -1.24 -11.03 19.79
C THR A 199 -0.98 -11.54 18.38
N ALA A 200 -1.31 -10.75 17.35
CA ALA A 200 -1.04 -11.06 15.96
C ALA A 200 -0.88 -9.79 15.13
N LEU A 201 0.07 -9.77 14.21
CA LEU A 201 0.14 -8.80 13.13
C LEU A 201 -0.94 -9.15 12.09
N THR A 202 -1.75 -8.17 11.72
CA THR A 202 -2.70 -8.28 10.60
C THR A 202 -2.12 -7.72 9.30
N ARG A 203 -1.11 -6.86 9.40
CA ARG A 203 -0.30 -6.37 8.29
C ARG A 203 1.10 -6.06 8.80
N ALA A 204 2.10 -6.36 7.99
CA ALA A 204 3.49 -5.97 8.22
C ALA A 204 4.19 -5.82 6.88
N TYR A 205 5.05 -4.81 6.78
CA TYR A 205 5.99 -4.64 5.69
C TYR A 205 7.10 -3.69 6.09
N CYS A 206 8.24 -3.83 5.43
CA CYS A 206 9.39 -2.98 5.64
C CYS A 206 9.84 -2.31 4.35
N PHE A 207 10.40 -1.12 4.42
CA PHE A 207 11.01 -0.46 3.27
C PHE A 207 12.13 0.48 3.70
N ASP A 208 12.99 0.80 2.76
CA ASP A 208 14.06 1.80 2.87
C ASP A 208 13.46 3.15 2.48
N ASP A 209 13.31 4.06 3.43
CA ASP A 209 12.87 5.43 3.16
C ASP A 209 14.10 6.27 2.77
N PRO A 210 14.21 6.77 1.53
CA PRO A 210 15.38 7.52 1.08
C PRO A 210 15.61 8.83 1.86
N ALA A 211 14.63 9.30 2.64
CA ALA A 211 14.76 10.45 3.52
C ALA A 211 15.41 10.12 4.87
N ILE A 212 15.53 8.83 5.22
CA ILE A 212 16.17 8.36 6.45
C ILE A 212 17.59 7.91 6.10
N ALA A 213 18.56 8.31 6.93
CA ALA A 213 19.95 7.96 6.67
C ALA A 213 20.13 6.44 6.78
N PRO A 214 20.86 5.80 5.85
CA PRO A 214 20.98 4.35 5.83
C PRO A 214 21.62 3.84 7.13
N PRO A 215 21.02 2.84 7.81
CA PRO A 215 21.55 2.32 9.05
C PRO A 215 22.89 1.62 8.79
N PRO A 216 23.96 1.89 9.56
CA PRO A 216 25.18 1.09 9.52
C PRO A 216 25.20 0.08 10.69
N PRO A 217 25.31 -1.25 10.45
CA PRO A 217 25.31 -1.95 9.16
C PRO A 217 23.92 -2.00 8.50
N ALA A 218 23.88 -1.99 7.17
CA ALA A 218 22.63 -1.86 6.41
C ALA A 218 21.77 -3.14 6.47
N ALA A 219 20.56 -3.01 7.02
CA ALA A 219 19.52 -4.05 7.04
C ALA A 219 18.68 -4.11 5.73
N GLY A 220 18.90 -3.18 4.81
CA GLY A 220 18.13 -3.06 3.56
C GLY A 220 16.74 -2.43 3.73
N PHE A 221 16.41 -1.98 4.94
CA PHE A 221 15.25 -1.15 5.27
C PHE A 221 15.56 -0.34 6.53
N ASP A 222 14.81 0.74 6.73
CA ASP A 222 14.82 1.56 7.94
C ASP A 222 13.43 1.70 8.55
N THR A 223 12.37 1.42 7.79
CA THR A 223 11.00 1.69 8.18
C THR A 223 10.18 0.41 8.26
N PHE A 224 9.53 0.19 9.40
CA PHE A 224 8.55 -0.87 9.63
C PHE A 224 7.15 -0.27 9.76
N VAL A 225 6.21 -0.76 8.97
CA VAL A 225 4.78 -0.40 9.10
C VAL A 225 3.97 -1.65 9.42
N GLY A 226 3.11 -1.56 10.43
CA GLY A 226 2.28 -2.69 10.82
C GLY A 226 0.91 -2.31 11.38
N THR A 227 0.01 -3.29 11.28
CA THR A 227 -1.24 -3.31 12.03
C THR A 227 -1.31 -4.58 12.85
N ALA A 228 -1.94 -4.53 14.02
CA ALA A 228 -2.03 -5.67 14.91
C ALA A 228 -3.40 -5.77 15.58
N THR A 229 -3.80 -7.00 15.91
CA THR A 229 -4.81 -7.27 16.93
C THR A 229 -4.15 -7.59 18.26
N GLY A 230 -4.85 -7.33 19.35
CA GLY A 230 -4.32 -7.56 20.68
C GLY A 230 -5.32 -7.39 21.80
N SER A 231 -4.78 -7.28 23.01
CA SER A 231 -5.53 -6.99 24.21
C SER A 231 -5.21 -5.59 24.73
N TYR A 232 -6.25 -4.85 25.11
CA TYR A 232 -6.16 -3.57 25.82
C TYR A 232 -6.55 -3.79 27.28
N ASN A 233 -5.62 -3.57 28.20
CA ASN A 233 -5.81 -3.84 29.64
C ASN A 233 -6.34 -5.25 29.94
N GLY A 234 -5.90 -6.24 29.17
CA GLY A 234 -6.33 -7.64 29.29
C GLY A 234 -7.64 -7.99 28.56
N VAL A 235 -8.34 -7.01 27.97
CA VAL A 235 -9.54 -7.23 27.16
C VAL A 235 -9.15 -7.40 25.70
N ALA A 236 -9.45 -8.57 25.12
CA ALA A 236 -9.18 -8.87 23.71
C ALA A 236 -10.05 -8.05 22.74
N GLY A 237 -9.61 -7.94 21.49
CA GLY A 237 -10.33 -7.28 20.40
C GLY A 237 -9.85 -5.88 20.07
N ALA A 238 -8.82 -5.39 20.78
CA ALA A 238 -8.20 -4.11 20.47
C ALA A 238 -7.34 -4.21 19.20
N THR A 239 -7.18 -3.09 18.49
CA THR A 239 -6.34 -2.99 17.30
C THR A 239 -5.29 -1.90 17.46
N ALA A 240 -4.18 -2.05 16.74
CA ALA A 240 -3.13 -1.05 16.67
C ALA A 240 -2.66 -0.83 15.23
N GLU A 241 -2.29 0.41 14.92
CA GLU A 241 -1.58 0.81 13.70
C GLU A 241 -0.30 1.52 14.14
N PHE A 242 0.84 1.18 13.53
CA PHE A 242 2.11 1.76 13.93
C PHE A 242 3.12 1.83 12.79
N THR A 243 4.02 2.81 12.93
CA THR A 243 5.20 3.00 12.08
C THR A 243 6.40 3.21 12.99
N PHE A 244 7.47 2.49 12.74
CA PHE A 244 8.72 2.55 13.49
C PHE A 244 9.87 2.73 12.52
N THR A 245 10.84 3.58 12.86
CA THR A 245 11.99 3.86 12.00
C THR A 245 13.30 3.72 12.77
N ASP A 246 14.29 3.08 12.16
CA ASP A 246 15.68 3.01 12.61
C ASP A 246 16.53 3.94 11.73
N ALA A 247 17.01 5.04 12.32
CA ALA A 247 17.83 6.02 11.61
C ALA A 247 19.35 5.78 11.83
N GLY A 248 19.72 4.56 12.22
CA GLY A 248 21.08 4.14 12.52
C GLY A 248 21.55 4.53 13.91
N GLU A 249 22.70 3.98 14.30
CA GLU A 249 23.32 4.23 15.59
C GLU A 249 23.75 5.70 15.75
N PRO A 250 23.48 6.36 16.90
CA PRO A 250 23.17 5.76 18.21
C PRO A 250 21.66 5.61 18.53
N GLY A 251 20.77 5.54 17.55
CA GLY A 251 19.32 5.41 17.74
C GLY A 251 18.61 6.70 18.17
N THR A 252 19.31 7.84 18.11
CA THR A 252 18.77 9.14 18.57
C THR A 252 17.83 9.80 17.58
N ALA A 253 17.84 9.34 16.32
CA ALA A 253 16.99 9.85 15.26
C ALA A 253 15.85 8.88 14.90
N ASP A 254 15.75 7.75 15.59
CA ASP A 254 14.64 6.80 15.45
C ASP A 254 13.32 7.47 15.76
N THR A 255 12.26 7.04 15.08
CA THR A 255 10.92 7.59 15.30
C THR A 255 9.89 6.50 15.54
N GLY A 256 8.74 6.91 16.06
CA GLY A 256 7.59 6.03 16.20
C GLY A 256 6.29 6.80 16.10
N ARG A 257 5.31 6.17 15.46
CA ARG A 257 3.89 6.56 15.42
C ARG A 257 3.07 5.37 15.89
N ILE A 258 2.09 5.58 16.76
CA ILE A 258 1.19 4.51 17.25
C ILE A 258 -0.22 5.05 17.44
N VAL A 259 -1.20 4.36 16.87
CA VAL A 259 -2.63 4.53 17.17
C VAL A 259 -3.18 3.20 17.69
N ILE A 260 -3.93 3.21 18.80
CA ILE A 260 -4.58 2.02 19.37
C ILE A 260 -6.05 2.31 19.58
N ARG A 261 -6.87 1.35 19.15
CA ARG A 261 -8.32 1.35 19.36
C ARG A 261 -8.73 0.21 20.28
N ASP A 262 -9.72 0.44 21.13
CA ASP A 262 -10.34 -0.63 21.91
C ASP A 262 -11.21 -1.54 21.02
N LYS A 263 -11.84 -2.55 21.64
CA LYS A 263 -12.70 -3.51 20.94
C LYS A 263 -13.93 -2.89 20.26
N ASP A 264 -14.32 -1.69 20.66
CA ASP A 264 -15.47 -0.97 20.13
C ASP A 264 -15.04 0.06 19.07
N GLY A 265 -13.75 0.13 18.74
CA GLY A 265 -13.18 1.02 17.74
C GLY A 265 -12.80 2.41 18.26
N ASN A 266 -12.96 2.68 19.56
CA ASN A 266 -12.62 3.97 20.15
C ASN A 266 -11.11 4.13 20.26
N VAL A 267 -10.58 5.30 19.87
CA VAL A 267 -9.15 5.60 20.01
C VAL A 267 -8.79 5.77 21.50
N VAL A 268 -7.91 4.90 22.02
CA VAL A 268 -7.42 4.92 23.42
C VAL A 268 -5.96 5.37 23.53
N LEU A 269 -5.23 5.35 22.41
CA LEU A 269 -3.90 5.92 22.25
C LEU A 269 -3.78 6.52 20.85
N ASP A 270 -3.31 7.76 20.77
CA ASP A 270 -2.90 8.40 19.53
C ASP A 270 -1.56 9.11 19.79
N VAL A 271 -0.54 8.69 19.06
CA VAL A 271 0.82 9.24 19.10
C VAL A 271 1.20 9.53 17.66
N ALA A 272 1.22 10.82 17.30
CA ALA A 272 1.82 11.27 16.06
C ALA A 272 3.31 10.89 16.01
N THR A 273 3.90 10.87 14.81
CA THR A 273 5.32 10.56 14.63
C THR A 273 6.17 11.47 15.51
N THR A 274 6.97 10.85 16.38
CA THR A 274 7.89 11.53 17.29
C THR A 274 9.19 10.75 17.41
N ALA A 275 10.27 11.44 17.75
CA ALA A 275 11.53 10.81 18.09
C ALA A 275 11.37 9.84 19.27
N VAL A 276 12.12 8.74 19.21
CA VAL A 276 12.28 7.78 20.29
C VAL A 276 13.22 8.36 21.34
N ASP A 277 12.79 8.33 22.60
CA ASP A 277 13.59 8.73 23.76
C ASP A 277 13.83 7.52 24.67
N ARG A 278 15.01 7.45 25.29
CA ARG A 278 15.41 6.36 26.21
C ARG A 278 15.21 4.97 25.60
N GLY A 279 15.72 4.78 24.40
CA GLY A 279 15.57 3.56 23.64
C GLY A 279 16.42 3.57 22.37
N ASN A 280 16.29 2.49 21.60
CA ASN A 280 16.93 2.28 20.32
C ASN A 280 16.07 1.26 19.57
N GLN A 281 15.74 1.54 18.31
CA GLN A 281 15.09 0.62 17.38
C GLN A 281 16.15 0.14 16.40
N GLN A 282 16.11 -1.14 16.05
CA GLN A 282 17.14 -1.74 15.22
C GLN A 282 16.50 -2.58 14.13
N ALA A 283 16.78 -2.22 12.89
CA ALA A 283 16.47 -2.98 11.70
C ALA A 283 17.53 -4.07 11.48
N HIS A 284 17.08 -5.25 11.06
CA HIS A 284 17.95 -6.41 10.80
C HIS A 284 17.55 -7.04 9.46
N GLY A 285 18.54 -7.26 8.59
CA GLY A 285 18.38 -7.90 7.28
C GLY A 285 18.48 -9.43 7.31
#